data_AF-A0A730NIM7-F1
#
_entry.id   AF-A0A730NIM7-F1
#
_cell.length_a   1.000
_cell.length_b   1.000
_cell.length_c   1.000
_cell.angle_alpha   90.00
_cell.angle_beta   90.00
_cell.angle_gamma   90.00
#
_symmetry.space_group_name_H-M   'P 1'
#
loop_
_entity.id
_entity.type
_entity.pdbx_description
1 polymer ?
#
loop_
_entity_poly.entity_id
_entity_poly.type
_entity_poly.pdbx_seq_one_letter_code
_entity_poly.pdbx_strand_id
1 'polypeptide(L)'
;RLLAWYQETLKQFCQQGAISGCLTVKLSAEVCDLSEDMRSTMDKGAQEIMALLARALEDGRNSHCLHFTGQPLPQAQVLYALWLGANLQAKISRSAAPLENALAHVKTIIATPEQ
;
A
#
# COMPACT_ATOMS: atom_id res chain seq x y z
N ARG A 1 7.15 6.58 8.09
CA ARG A 1 6.55 5.23 8.20
C ARG A 1 5.92 4.77 6.88
N LEU A 2 5.04 5.56 6.27
CA LEU A 2 4.39 5.19 5.01
C LEU A 2 5.34 5.04 3.81
N LEU A 3 6.24 5.99 3.56
CA LEU A 3 7.23 5.88 2.48
C LEU A 3 8.13 4.64 2.66
N ALA A 4 8.47 4.32 3.91
CA ALA A 4 9.26 3.14 4.23
C ALA A 4 8.51 1.84 3.90
N TRP A 5 7.18 1.79 4.05
CA TRP A 5 6.37 0.63 3.66
C TRP A 5 6.43 0.37 2.15
N TYR A 6 6.31 1.42 1.33
CA TYR A 6 6.49 1.31 -0.12
C TYR A 6 7.93 0.92 -0.50
N GLN A 7 8.93 1.54 0.14
CA GLN A 7 10.35 1.27 -0.11
C GLN A 7 10.72 -0.19 0.23
N GLU A 8 10.22 -0.70 1.35
CA GLU A 8 10.47 -2.08 1.78
C GLU A 8 9.81 -3.09 0.83
N THR A 9 8.59 -2.79 0.36
CA THR A 9 7.92 -3.62 -0.66
C THR A 9 8.74 -3.71 -1.95
N LEU A 10 9.23 -2.57 -2.44
CA LEU A 10 10.10 -2.51 -3.62
C LEU A 10 11.38 -3.31 -3.40
N LYS A 11 12.04 -3.15 -2.24
CA LYS A 11 13.26 -3.87 -1.89
C LYS A 11 13.05 -5.38 -1.89
N GLN A 12 11.98 -5.87 -1.27
CA GLN A 12 11.65 -7.30 -1.23
C GLN A 12 11.42 -7.85 -2.63
N PHE A 13 10.66 -7.13 -3.46
CA PHE A 13 10.43 -7.53 -4.86
C PHE A 13 11.73 -7.61 -5.66
N CYS A 14 12.61 -6.61 -5.56
CA CYS A 14 13.89 -6.61 -6.29
C CYS A 14 14.83 -7.74 -5.84
N GLN A 15 14.78 -8.13 -4.56
CA GLN A 15 15.65 -9.18 -4.02
C GLN A 15 15.16 -10.60 -4.33
N GLN A 16 13.84 -10.80 -4.34
CA GLN A 16 13.24 -12.15 -4.35
C GLN A 16 12.40 -12.43 -5.61
N GLY A 17 12.19 -11.43 -6.48
CA GLY A 17 11.28 -11.51 -7.64
C GLY A 17 9.80 -11.63 -7.25
N ALA A 18 9.51 -11.60 -5.95
CA ALA A 18 8.18 -11.70 -5.37
C ALA A 18 8.19 -11.03 -4.00
N ILE A 19 7.01 -10.65 -3.53
CA ILE A 19 6.85 -10.19 -2.14
C ILE A 19 6.47 -11.40 -1.32
N SER A 20 7.39 -11.84 -0.47
CA SER A 20 7.15 -12.92 0.47
C SER A 20 6.03 -12.52 1.44
N GLY A 21 5.11 -13.45 1.73
CA GLY A 21 4.05 -13.24 2.73
C GLY A 21 2.84 -12.38 2.31
N CYS A 22 2.81 -11.78 1.11
CA CYS A 22 1.61 -11.06 0.66
C CYS A 22 0.55 -12.04 0.11
N LEU A 23 -0.26 -12.62 1.01
CA LEU A 23 -1.39 -13.46 0.62
C LEU A 23 -2.45 -12.66 -0.15
N THR A 24 -2.65 -11.38 0.18
CA THR A 24 -3.67 -10.55 -0.46
C THR A 24 -3.46 -10.46 -1.98
N VAL A 25 -2.25 -10.21 -2.46
CA VAL A 25 -1.96 -10.12 -3.91
C VAL A 25 -2.03 -11.49 -4.61
N LYS A 26 -1.87 -12.60 -3.85
CA LYS A 26 -1.81 -13.95 -4.42
C LYS A 26 -3.17 -14.65 -4.45
N LEU A 27 -3.97 -14.48 -3.41
CA LEU A 27 -5.17 -15.28 -3.19
C LEU A 27 -6.45 -14.49 -3.38
N SER A 28 -6.45 -13.16 -3.28
CA SER A 28 -7.69 -12.36 -3.26
C SER A 28 -8.61 -12.63 -4.43
N ALA A 29 -8.07 -12.73 -5.65
CA ALA A 29 -8.87 -12.98 -6.84
C ALA A 29 -9.44 -14.41 -6.91
N GLU A 30 -8.79 -15.39 -6.27
CA GLU A 30 -9.21 -16.79 -6.36
C GLU A 30 -10.12 -17.19 -5.19
N VAL A 31 -9.80 -16.76 -3.97
CA VAL A 31 -10.49 -17.25 -2.77
C VAL A 31 -11.74 -16.45 -2.42
N CYS A 32 -11.85 -15.20 -2.87
CA CYS A 32 -13.00 -14.35 -2.57
C CYS A 32 -14.29 -14.86 -3.22
N ASP A 33 -14.21 -15.51 -4.40
CA ASP A 33 -15.36 -16.12 -5.08
C ASP A 33 -15.64 -17.55 -4.60
N LEU A 34 -14.70 -18.17 -3.87
CA LEU A 34 -14.79 -19.57 -3.41
C LEU A 34 -15.25 -19.70 -1.94
N SER A 35 -15.00 -18.70 -1.10
CA SER A 35 -15.32 -18.76 0.32
C SER A 35 -15.61 -17.38 0.91
N GLU A 36 -16.84 -17.18 1.39
CA GLU A 36 -17.24 -15.96 2.11
C GLU A 36 -16.46 -15.75 3.41
N ASP A 37 -16.12 -16.83 4.12
CA ASP A 37 -15.33 -16.76 5.35
C ASP A 37 -13.91 -16.25 5.06
N MET A 38 -13.28 -16.76 3.99
CA MET A 38 -11.97 -16.28 3.54
C MET A 38 -12.05 -14.84 3.03
N ARG A 39 -13.05 -14.51 2.20
CA ARG A 39 -13.29 -13.13 1.73
C ARG A 39 -13.41 -12.16 2.89
N SER A 40 -14.25 -12.47 3.88
CA SER A 40 -14.46 -11.64 5.09
C SER A 40 -13.18 -11.50 5.92
N THR A 41 -12.41 -12.57 6.06
CA THR A 41 -11.12 -12.55 6.77
C THR A 41 -10.11 -11.66 6.04
N MET A 42 -10.04 -11.74 4.71
CA MET A 42 -9.17 -10.90 3.90
C MET A 42 -9.57 -9.42 3.93
N ASP A 43 -10.87 -9.14 3.86
CA ASP A 43 -11.42 -7.77 3.95
C ASP A 43 -11.07 -7.13 5.30
N LYS A 44 -11.27 -7.86 6.42
CA LYS A 44 -10.84 -7.41 7.75
C LYS A 44 -9.35 -7.09 7.80
N GLY A 45 -8.49 -7.97 7.27
CA GLY A 45 -7.05 -7.73 7.21
C GLY A 45 -6.68 -6.49 6.39
N ALA A 46 -7.36 -6.26 5.26
CA ALA A 46 -7.17 -5.05 4.46
C ALA A 46 -7.61 -3.79 5.23
N GLN A 47 -8.75 -3.84 5.93
CA GLN A 47 -9.25 -2.74 6.76
C GLN A 47 -8.27 -2.37 7.89
N GLU A 48 -7.66 -3.36 8.54
CA GLU A 48 -6.65 -3.12 9.57
C GLU A 48 -5.41 -2.41 9.02
N ILE A 49 -4.92 -2.81 7.84
CA ILE A 49 -3.81 -2.13 7.16
C ILE A 49 -4.20 -0.68 6.83
N MET A 50 -5.37 -0.47 6.23
CA MET A 50 -5.85 0.88 5.91
C MET A 50 -5.99 1.76 7.16
N ALA A 51 -6.44 1.20 8.29
CA ALA A 51 -6.53 1.92 9.56
C ALA A 51 -5.14 2.27 10.14
N LEU A 52 -4.13 1.43 9.94
CA LEU A 52 -2.74 1.75 10.32
C LEU A 52 -2.15 2.86 9.45
N LEU A 53 -2.43 2.82 8.15
CA LEU A 53 -2.02 3.86 7.21
C LEU A 53 -2.69 5.21 7.53
N ALA A 54 -3.99 5.19 7.83
CA ALA A 54 -4.74 6.39 8.21
C ALA A 54 -4.17 7.04 9.48
N ARG A 55 -3.88 6.24 10.51
CA ARG A 55 -3.20 6.71 11.73
C ARG A 55 -1.84 7.32 11.42
N ALA A 56 -1.02 6.66 10.59
CA ALA A 56 0.30 7.19 10.24
C ALA A 56 0.23 8.53 9.46
N LEU A 57 -0.80 8.72 8.64
CA LEU A 57 -1.06 9.98 7.95
C LEU A 57 -1.51 11.08 8.91
N GLU A 58 -2.43 10.76 9.81
CA GLU A 58 -2.93 11.69 10.83
C GLU A 58 -1.81 12.14 11.78
N ASP A 59 -1.03 11.20 12.31
CA ASP A 59 0.12 11.48 13.16
C ASP A 59 1.11 12.41 12.44
N GLY A 60 1.45 12.10 11.18
CA GLY A 60 2.39 12.89 10.40
C GLY A 60 1.89 14.29 10.06
N ARG A 61 0.58 14.47 9.91
CA ARG A 61 -0.05 15.79 9.74
C ARG A 61 0.00 16.58 11.05
N ASN A 62 -0.37 15.96 12.16
CA ASN A 62 -0.39 16.59 13.48
C ASN A 62 1.02 16.98 13.96
N SER A 63 2.03 16.20 13.58
CA SER A 63 3.44 16.50 13.89
C SER A 63 4.11 17.41 12.86
N HIS A 64 3.38 17.94 11.87
CA HIS A 64 3.91 18.75 10.76
C HIS A 64 5.07 18.09 10.00
N CYS A 65 5.12 16.76 9.97
CA CYS A 65 6.15 16.02 9.23
C CYS A 65 5.75 15.76 7.77
N LEU A 66 4.46 15.84 7.45
CA LEU A 66 3.93 15.68 6.11
C LEU A 66 2.66 16.51 5.89
N HIS A 67 2.39 16.82 4.63
CA HIS A 67 1.18 17.46 4.17
C HIS A 67 0.56 16.62 3.04
N PHE A 68 -0.77 16.51 3.05
CA PHE A 68 -1.57 15.86 2.02
C PHE A 68 -3.00 16.38 2.05
N THR A 69 -3.65 16.40 0.89
CA THR A 69 -5.03 16.89 0.74
C THR A 69 -6.05 15.84 1.22
N GLY A 70 -7.14 16.30 1.83
CA GLY A 70 -8.28 15.45 2.20
C GLY A 70 -8.19 14.82 3.59
N GLN A 71 -8.94 13.74 3.81
CA GLN A 71 -9.03 13.06 5.11
C GLN A 71 -8.08 11.86 5.19
N PRO A 72 -7.51 11.53 6.38
CA PRO A 72 -6.52 10.46 6.51
C PRO A 72 -7.01 9.08 6.05
N LEU A 73 -8.26 8.71 6.37
CA LEU A 73 -8.80 7.40 6.01
C LEU A 73 -9.06 7.22 4.51
N PRO A 74 -9.77 8.12 3.80
CA PRO A 74 -9.88 8.06 2.34
C PRO A 74 -8.50 8.05 1.64
N GLN A 75 -7.55 8.85 2.13
CA GLN A 75 -6.20 8.86 1.58
C GLN A 75 -5.49 7.51 1.78
N ALA A 76 -5.64 6.90 2.97
CA ALA A 76 -5.10 5.57 3.25
C ALA A 76 -5.69 4.48 2.34
N GLN A 77 -6.99 4.56 2.02
CA GLN A 77 -7.65 3.63 1.10
C GLN A 77 -7.05 3.73 -0.32
N VAL A 78 -6.87 4.96 -0.83
CA VAL A 78 -6.25 5.21 -2.14
C VAL A 78 -4.81 4.68 -2.17
N LEU A 79 -4.03 4.96 -1.12
CA LEU A 79 -2.65 4.49 -1.02
C LEU A 79 -2.58 2.96 -0.90
N TYR A 80 -3.53 2.32 -0.23
CA TYR A 80 -3.57 0.86 -0.15
C TYR A 80 -3.90 0.25 -1.53
N ALA A 81 -4.88 0.81 -2.24
CA ALA A 81 -5.26 0.35 -3.58
C ALA A 81 -4.11 0.53 -4.58
N LEU A 82 -3.41 1.67 -4.55
CA LEU A 82 -2.23 1.93 -5.38
C LEU A 82 -1.14 0.89 -5.13
N TRP A 83 -0.82 0.64 -3.86
CA TRP A 83 0.15 -0.38 -3.47
C TRP A 83 -0.26 -1.77 -3.98
N LEU A 84 -1.52 -2.16 -3.77
CA LEU A 84 -2.04 -3.46 -4.21
C LEU A 84 -1.91 -3.64 -5.72
N GLY A 85 -2.33 -2.63 -6.50
CA GLY A 85 -2.25 -2.66 -7.96
C GLY A 85 -0.81 -2.70 -8.48
N ALA A 86 0.09 -1.92 -7.89
CA ALA A 86 1.50 -1.92 -8.25
C ALA A 86 2.15 -3.30 -8.02
N ASN A 87 1.82 -3.97 -6.92
CA ASN A 87 2.30 -5.32 -6.64
C ASN A 87 1.80 -6.35 -7.66
N LEU A 88 0.52 -6.27 -8.00
CA LEU A 88 -0.08 -7.16 -9.01
C LEU A 88 0.58 -6.93 -10.38
N GLN A 89 0.73 -5.67 -10.79
CA GLN A 89 1.34 -5.33 -12.08
C GLN A 89 2.83 -5.70 -12.13
N ALA A 90 3.57 -5.54 -11.02
CA ALA A 90 4.96 -5.96 -10.93
C ALA A 90 5.09 -7.49 -11.09
N LYS A 91 4.19 -8.26 -10.49
CA LYS A 91 4.12 -9.72 -10.67
C LYS A 91 3.81 -10.12 -12.12
N ILE A 92 2.83 -9.46 -12.76
CA ILE A 92 2.44 -9.72 -14.16
C ILE A 92 3.60 -9.41 -15.12
N SER A 93 4.20 -8.24 -14.97
CA SER A 93 5.27 -7.74 -15.86
C SER A 93 6.65 -8.29 -15.54
N ARG A 94 6.82 -8.95 -14.39
CA ARG A 94 8.12 -9.33 -13.82
C ARG A 94 9.11 -8.17 -13.76
N SER A 95 8.61 -6.98 -13.42
CA SER A 95 9.37 -5.74 -13.39
C SER A 95 9.09 -4.97 -12.10
N ALA A 96 10.11 -4.31 -11.56
CA ALA A 96 9.99 -3.43 -10.41
C ALA A 96 9.35 -2.07 -10.77
N ALA A 97 9.28 -1.73 -12.06
CA ALA A 97 8.83 -0.42 -12.54
C ALA A 97 7.46 0.03 -11.98
N PRO A 98 6.43 -0.83 -11.86
CA PRO A 98 5.17 -0.43 -11.25
C PRO A 98 5.32 0.01 -9.78
N LEU A 99 6.19 -0.66 -9.01
CA LEU A 99 6.45 -0.33 -7.61
C LEU A 99 7.29 0.95 -7.47
N GLU A 100 8.26 1.15 -8.35
CA GLU A 100 9.05 2.38 -8.44
C GLU A 100 8.15 3.59 -8.75
N ASN A 101 7.26 3.45 -9.73
CA ASN A 101 6.31 4.49 -10.11
C ASN A 101 5.32 4.79 -8.98
N ALA A 102 4.80 3.76 -8.31
CA ALA A 102 3.91 3.96 -7.16
C ALA A 102 4.63 4.70 -6.03
N LEU A 103 5.86 4.31 -5.68
CA LEU A 103 6.66 5.02 -4.67
C LEU A 103 6.93 6.47 -5.07
N ALA A 104 7.29 6.73 -6.33
CA ALA A 104 7.51 8.08 -6.85
C ALA A 104 6.23 8.93 -6.74
N HIS A 105 5.08 8.38 -7.11
CA HIS A 105 3.80 9.06 -7.02
C HIS A 105 3.43 9.39 -5.56
N VAL A 106 3.61 8.45 -4.63
CA VAL A 106 3.34 8.70 -3.20
C VAL A 106 4.20 9.83 -2.65
N LYS A 107 5.46 9.94 -3.07
CA LYS A 107 6.33 11.08 -2.69
C LYS A 107 5.81 12.42 -3.19
N THR A 108 5.09 12.46 -4.31
CA THR A 108 4.47 13.70 -4.81
C THR A 108 3.18 14.07 -4.08
N ILE A 109 2.39 13.07 -3.65
CA ILE A 109 1.13 13.32 -2.95
C ILE A 109 1.39 13.69 -1.48
N ILE A 110 2.45 13.14 -0.89
CA ILE A 110 2.81 13.31 0.51
C ILE A 110 4.05 14.18 0.57
N ALA A 111 3.82 15.48 0.59
CA ALA A 111 4.89 16.46 0.63
C ALA A 111 5.41 16.63 2.07
N THR A 112 6.72 16.80 2.22
CA THR A 112 7.26 17.47 3.42
C THR A 112 6.84 18.94 3.34
N PRO A 113 6.26 19.54 4.40
CA PRO A 113 5.92 20.96 4.38
C PRO A 113 7.16 21.80 4.06
N GLU A 114 6.99 22.82 3.21
CA GLU A 114 8.02 23.83 2.96
C GLU A 114 8.37 24.50 4.30
N GLN A 115 9.67 24.57 4.61
CA GLN A 115 10.19 25.20 5.82
C GLN A 115 10.02 26.72 5.78
#